data_AF-A0A8H5D8F1-F1
#
_entry.id   AF-A0A8H5D8F1-F1
#
_cell.length_a   1.000
_cell.length_b   1.000
_cell.length_c   1.000
_cell.angle_alpha   90.00
_cell.angle_beta   90.00
_cell.angle_gamma   90.00
#
_symmetry.space_group_name_H-M   'P 1'
#
loop_
_entity.id
_entity.type
_entity.pdbx_description
1 polymer ?
#
loop_
_entity_poly.entity_id
_entity_poly.type
_entity_poly.pdbx_seq_one_letter_code
_entity_poly.pdbx_strand_id
1 'polypeptide(L)'
;MSKQVGGELFKVPRYHLEKGSSFFRHLLAPRIELAGSDGRDDEQPIRLDEIVTVTEFETFLDMLYPPLVPSKSMRSQEEWAAILKLSTLWRFLEIRQLAIQTLTLMNLTAFTRIKLARDHFVAQWLRTGYADLVKQVNTMTVDEVESVGYLTAIRIFRVREEMIKKHWSASSRDPSFSTSQWDNEEVRKAVEGEFVGEMVDADKRTATYKIDQIKPNRPKNAGKRGPKPGFISRPE
;
A
#
# COMPACT_ATOMS: atom_id res chain seq x y z
N MET A 1 -6.95 20.51 15.57
CA MET A 1 -7.81 19.67 14.72
C MET A 1 -7.81 18.27 15.31
N SER A 2 -8.98 17.83 15.72
CA SER A 2 -9.13 16.69 16.63
C SER A 2 -9.70 15.48 15.87
N LYS A 3 -9.08 14.31 16.05
CA LYS A 3 -9.49 13.04 15.46
C LYS A 3 -9.74 12.04 16.57
N GLN A 4 -10.78 11.23 16.48
CA GLN A 4 -11.09 10.20 17.46
C GLN A 4 -10.70 8.82 16.91
N VAL A 5 -9.88 8.08 17.65
CA VAL A 5 -9.45 6.71 17.35
C VAL A 5 -9.53 5.87 18.62
N GLY A 6 -10.26 4.76 18.60
CA GLY A 6 -10.53 3.93 19.77
C GLY A 6 -11.13 4.67 20.96
N GLY A 7 -11.84 5.78 20.73
CA GLY A 7 -12.36 6.65 21.79
C GLY A 7 -11.37 7.73 22.30
N GLU A 8 -10.11 7.71 21.87
CA GLU A 8 -9.10 8.71 22.23
C GLU A 8 -9.02 9.88 21.24
N LEU A 9 -8.72 11.09 21.72
CA LEU A 9 -8.70 12.32 20.94
C LEU A 9 -7.26 12.75 20.58
N PHE A 10 -6.96 12.76 19.28
CA PHE A 10 -5.66 13.15 18.74
C PHE A 10 -5.67 14.56 18.15
N LYS A 11 -4.81 15.45 18.68
CA LYS A 11 -4.62 16.82 18.15
C LYS A 11 -3.39 16.87 17.24
N VAL A 12 -3.63 16.78 15.93
CA VAL A 12 -2.54 16.66 14.93
C VAL A 12 -2.51 17.88 13.99
N PRO A 13 -1.32 18.46 13.69
CA PRO A 13 -1.17 19.59 12.77
C PRO A 13 -1.69 19.28 11.35
N ARG A 14 -2.39 20.22 10.71
CA ARG A 14 -3.00 19.98 9.38
C ARG A 14 -2.00 19.89 8.23
N TYR A 15 -0.91 20.64 8.31
CA TYR A 15 0.00 20.85 7.17
C TYR A 15 0.49 19.55 6.52
N HIS A 16 1.06 18.62 7.31
CA HIS A 16 1.58 17.38 6.77
C HIS A 16 0.49 16.43 6.26
N LEU A 17 -0.71 16.47 6.86
CA LEU A 17 -1.87 15.71 6.39
C LEU A 17 -2.33 16.19 5.00
N GLU A 18 -2.54 17.49 4.82
CA GLU A 18 -3.01 18.06 3.54
C GLU A 18 -1.94 18.03 2.44
N LYS A 19 -0.68 18.19 2.83
CA LYS A 19 0.46 18.13 1.89
C LYS A 19 0.66 16.70 1.38
N GLY A 20 0.72 15.73 2.29
CA GLY A 20 1.05 14.35 1.96
C GLY A 20 -0.12 13.49 1.46
N SER A 21 -1.37 13.93 1.65
CA SER A 21 -2.56 13.16 1.28
C SER A 21 -3.58 13.99 0.51
N SER A 22 -3.94 13.50 -0.68
CA SER A 22 -5.07 14.05 -1.44
C SER A 22 -6.39 13.81 -0.71
N PHE A 23 -6.54 12.67 -0.03
CA PHE A 23 -7.73 12.37 0.77
C PHE A 23 -7.96 13.42 1.85
N PHE A 24 -6.94 13.71 2.69
CA PHE A 24 -7.05 14.72 3.74
C PHE A 24 -7.21 16.13 3.18
N ARG A 25 -6.58 16.45 2.05
CA ARG A 25 -6.81 17.75 1.39
C ARG A 25 -8.27 17.97 1.00
N HIS A 26 -8.95 16.95 0.46
CA HIS A 26 -10.37 17.04 0.12
C HIS A 26 -11.27 16.98 1.36
N LEU A 27 -10.91 16.17 2.35
CA LEU A 27 -11.65 16.04 3.61
C LEU A 27 -11.64 17.36 4.40
N LEU A 28 -10.51 18.06 4.42
CA LEU A 28 -10.28 19.27 5.21
C LEU A 28 -10.51 20.58 4.44
N ALA A 29 -10.80 20.49 3.14
CA ALA A 29 -11.14 21.65 2.34
C ALA A 29 -12.33 22.41 2.97
N PRO A 30 -12.30 23.75 2.99
CA PRO A 30 -13.44 24.53 3.48
C PRO A 30 -14.70 24.21 2.67
N ARG A 31 -15.68 23.53 3.27
CA ARG A 31 -17.01 23.36 2.68
C ARG A 31 -17.87 24.57 3.04
N ILE A 32 -18.55 25.11 2.02
CA ILE A 32 -19.57 26.14 2.17
C ILE A 32 -20.75 25.46 2.84
N GLU A 33 -20.87 25.70 4.14
CA GLU A 33 -22.02 25.52 5.03
C GLU A 33 -23.16 24.60 4.54
N LEU A 34 -23.13 23.36 5.02
CA LEU A 34 -24.31 22.63 5.47
C LEU A 34 -23.93 22.03 6.83
N ALA A 35 -24.81 22.18 7.82
CA ALA A 35 -24.60 21.94 9.25
C ALA A 35 -23.64 20.77 9.61
N GLY A 36 -22.66 21.06 10.48
CA GLY A 36 -21.71 20.09 11.06
C GLY A 36 -20.44 19.92 10.23
N SER A 37 -19.40 20.69 10.54
CA SER A 37 -18.09 20.53 9.89
C SER A 37 -17.20 19.62 10.71
N ASP A 38 -17.24 18.32 10.40
CA ASP A 38 -16.41 17.30 11.06
C ASP A 38 -14.93 17.70 11.13
N GLY A 39 -14.35 17.57 12.31
CA GLY A 39 -12.94 17.73 12.62
C GLY A 39 -12.45 19.15 12.95
N ARG A 40 -13.34 20.14 13.10
CA ARG A 40 -12.89 21.52 13.41
C ARG A 40 -12.63 21.77 14.90
N ASP A 41 -13.42 21.19 15.79
CA ASP A 41 -13.33 21.31 17.24
C ASP A 41 -13.27 19.94 17.93
N ASP A 42 -13.12 19.95 19.26
CA ASP A 42 -13.07 18.74 20.10
C ASP A 42 -14.47 18.07 20.22
N GLU A 43 -15.54 18.80 19.90
CA GLU A 43 -16.94 18.35 20.03
C GLU A 43 -17.43 17.59 18.79
N GLN A 44 -16.83 17.84 17.62
CA GLN A 44 -17.07 17.12 16.37
C GLN A 44 -15.77 16.56 15.79
N PRO A 45 -15.12 15.56 16.41
CA PRO A 45 -13.90 14.97 15.86
C PRO A 45 -14.18 14.12 14.62
N ILE A 46 -13.17 13.95 13.75
CA ILE A 46 -13.23 12.92 12.71
C ILE A 46 -13.07 11.56 13.39
N ARG A 47 -14.13 10.75 13.40
CA ARG A 47 -14.13 9.40 13.96
C ARG A 47 -13.51 8.41 12.97
N LEU A 48 -12.49 7.68 13.42
CA LEU A 48 -11.78 6.65 12.64
C LEU A 48 -11.89 5.25 13.30
N ASP A 49 -12.70 5.15 14.36
CA ASP A 49 -12.75 4.05 15.34
C ASP A 49 -13.10 2.69 14.74
N GLU A 50 -13.76 2.64 13.57
CA GLU A 50 -14.20 1.39 12.94
C GLU A 50 -13.14 0.76 12.02
N ILE A 51 -12.10 1.50 11.65
CA ILE A 51 -11.16 1.10 10.58
C ILE A 51 -9.70 1.04 11.08
N VAL A 52 -9.40 1.84 12.11
CA VAL A 52 -8.04 2.09 12.58
C VAL A 52 -7.98 1.93 14.09
N THR A 53 -7.00 1.16 14.56
CA THR A 53 -6.70 1.06 15.99
C THR A 53 -5.83 2.23 16.45
N VAL A 54 -5.85 2.53 17.75
CA VAL A 54 -5.01 3.58 18.35
C VAL A 54 -3.53 3.37 18.00
N THR A 55 -3.04 2.14 18.20
CA THR A 55 -1.63 1.79 17.96
C THR A 55 -1.21 1.92 16.50
N GLU A 56 -2.08 1.52 15.55
CA GLU A 56 -1.84 1.75 14.12
C GLU A 56 -1.75 3.25 13.82
N PHE A 57 -2.63 4.06 14.40
CA PHE A 57 -2.65 5.49 14.17
C PHE A 57 -1.41 6.19 14.74
N GLU A 58 -1.03 5.88 15.98
CA GLU A 58 0.19 6.39 16.62
C GLU A 58 1.42 6.03 15.78
N THR A 59 1.54 4.77 15.35
CA THR A 59 2.64 4.30 14.49
C THR A 59 2.75 5.12 13.21
N PHE A 60 1.61 5.47 12.61
CA PHE A 60 1.58 6.30 11.41
C PHE A 60 1.89 7.77 11.70
N LEU A 61 1.45 8.31 12.84
CA LEU A 61 1.80 9.66 13.26
C LEU A 61 3.29 9.80 13.54
N ASP A 62 3.94 8.82 14.16
CA ASP A 62 5.38 8.79 14.37
C ASP A 62 6.16 8.80 13.03
N MET A 63 5.56 8.27 11.96
CA MET A 63 6.13 8.34 10.62
C MET A 63 5.91 9.72 9.98
N LEU A 64 4.74 10.32 10.19
CA LEU A 64 4.39 11.61 9.60
C LEU A 64 5.03 12.81 10.34
N TYR A 65 5.28 12.66 11.63
CA TYR A 65 5.87 13.65 12.52
C TYR A 65 7.01 13.01 13.33
N PRO A 66 8.16 12.73 12.71
CA PRO A 66 9.28 12.11 13.41
C PRO A 66 9.74 12.99 14.59
N PRO A 67 9.92 12.42 15.79
CA PRO A 67 10.44 13.17 16.92
C PRO A 67 11.89 13.60 16.65
N LEU A 68 12.31 14.73 17.24
CA LEU A 68 13.70 15.21 17.13
C LEU A 68 14.71 14.18 17.65
N VAL A 69 14.31 13.39 18.64
CA VAL A 69 15.09 12.28 19.19
C VAL A 69 14.35 10.99 18.85
N PRO A 70 14.91 10.11 17.99
CA PRO A 70 14.30 8.83 17.66
C PRO A 70 14.16 7.97 18.92
N SER A 71 12.94 7.56 19.25
CA SER A 71 12.66 6.67 20.38
C SER A 71 12.82 5.18 20.06
N LYS A 72 12.73 4.81 18.76
CA LYS A 72 12.91 3.45 18.25
C LYS A 72 13.95 3.44 17.12
N SER A 73 14.88 2.49 17.16
CA SER A 73 15.92 2.31 16.13
C SER A 73 15.41 1.60 14.89
N MET A 74 14.46 0.65 15.03
CA MET A 74 13.88 -0.11 13.93
C MET A 74 12.41 -0.43 14.19
N ARG A 75 11.59 -0.33 13.13
CA ARG A 75 10.17 -0.71 13.16
C ARG A 75 9.99 -2.18 12.79
N SER A 76 9.03 -2.86 13.42
CA SER A 76 8.68 -4.26 13.14
C SER A 76 7.92 -4.42 11.82
N GLN A 77 7.74 -5.67 11.36
CA GLN A 77 6.93 -5.96 10.17
C GLN A 77 5.47 -5.53 10.35
N GLU A 78 4.91 -5.71 11.55
CA GLU A 78 3.56 -5.33 11.91
C GLU A 78 3.37 -3.81 11.88
N GLU A 79 4.36 -3.06 12.38
CA GLU A 79 4.36 -1.59 12.32
C GLU A 79 4.42 -1.10 10.87
N TRP A 80 5.24 -1.70 10.02
CA TRP A 80 5.25 -1.36 8.59
C TRP A 80 3.99 -1.78 7.85
N ALA A 81 3.36 -2.89 8.22
CA ALA A 81 2.06 -3.29 7.69
C ALA A 81 0.96 -2.29 8.09
N ALA A 82 0.97 -1.79 9.32
CA ALA A 82 0.09 -0.71 9.77
C ALA A 82 0.32 0.58 8.97
N ILE A 83 1.59 0.97 8.77
CA ILE A 83 1.94 2.13 7.93
C ILE A 83 1.45 1.94 6.50
N LEU A 84 1.62 0.75 5.92
CA LEU A 84 1.12 0.43 4.58
C LEU A 84 -0.41 0.52 4.53
N LYS A 85 -1.13 -0.05 5.50
CA LYS A 85 -2.59 0.03 5.60
C LYS A 85 -3.08 1.48 5.59
N LEU A 86 -2.56 2.31 6.49
CA LEU A 86 -3.01 3.69 6.65
C LEU A 86 -2.57 4.60 5.51
N SER A 87 -1.36 4.44 4.99
CA SER A 87 -0.92 5.18 3.79
C SER A 87 -1.73 4.83 2.55
N THR A 88 -2.22 3.60 2.45
CA THR A 88 -3.10 3.15 1.37
C THR A 88 -4.51 3.73 1.52
N LEU A 89 -5.08 3.64 2.72
CA LEU A 89 -6.41 4.15 3.05
C LEU A 89 -6.49 5.66 2.83
N TRP A 90 -5.50 6.40 3.32
CA TRP A 90 -5.47 7.86 3.27
C TRP A 90 -4.68 8.39 2.08
N ARG A 91 -4.28 7.56 1.12
CA ARG A 91 -3.57 7.99 -0.11
C ARG A 91 -2.31 8.83 0.16
N PHE A 92 -1.50 8.44 1.15
CA PHE A 92 -0.13 8.94 1.30
C PHE A 92 0.81 8.16 0.40
N LEU A 93 0.94 8.58 -0.86
CA LEU A 93 1.57 7.78 -1.90
C LEU A 93 3.08 7.58 -1.67
N GLU A 94 3.77 8.58 -1.15
CA GLU A 94 5.21 8.50 -0.82
C GLU A 94 5.45 7.55 0.37
N ILE A 95 4.67 7.67 1.45
CA ILE A 95 4.78 6.79 2.62
C ILE A 95 4.40 5.35 2.24
N ARG A 96 3.39 5.17 1.39
CA ARG A 96 3.01 3.87 0.85
C ARG A 96 4.15 3.23 0.07
N GLN A 97 4.80 3.98 -0.81
CA GLN A 97 5.94 3.47 -1.58
C GLN A 97 7.11 3.09 -0.67
N LEU A 98 7.41 3.91 0.34
CA LEU A 98 8.42 3.60 1.34
C LEU A 98 8.09 2.30 2.08
N ALA A 99 6.86 2.14 2.56
CA ALA A 99 6.43 0.93 3.28
C ALA A 99 6.53 -0.32 2.39
N ILE A 100 6.15 -0.25 1.11
CA ILE A 100 6.32 -1.36 0.16
C ILE A 100 7.80 -1.70 -0.02
N GLN A 101 8.67 -0.70 -0.18
CA GLN A 101 10.11 -0.93 -0.34
C GLN A 101 10.70 -1.61 0.90
N THR A 102 10.38 -1.08 2.09
CA THR A 102 10.91 -1.62 3.35
C THR A 102 10.39 -3.03 3.62
N LEU A 103 9.09 -3.29 3.46
CA LEU A 103 8.52 -4.64 3.63
C LEU A 103 9.08 -5.65 2.63
N THR A 104 9.39 -5.22 1.39
CA THR A 104 10.03 -6.10 0.40
C THR A 104 11.42 -6.55 0.86
N LEU A 105 12.16 -5.68 1.58
CA LEU A 105 13.49 -5.99 2.12
C LEU A 105 13.44 -6.84 3.39
N MET A 106 12.31 -6.88 4.10
CA MET A 106 12.14 -7.60 5.37
C MET A 106 11.91 -9.11 5.22
N ASN A 107 12.07 -9.67 4.01
CA ASN A 107 11.92 -11.10 3.70
C ASN A 107 10.61 -11.73 4.23
N LEU A 108 9.48 -11.16 3.84
CA LEU A 108 8.15 -11.69 4.17
C LEU A 108 7.96 -13.12 3.65
N THR A 109 7.29 -13.97 4.44
CA THR A 109 6.82 -15.28 3.96
C THR A 109 5.88 -15.11 2.77
N ALA A 110 5.80 -16.11 1.90
CA ALA A 110 4.94 -16.06 0.72
C ALA A 110 3.47 -15.81 1.09
N PHE A 111 2.98 -16.45 2.16
CA PHE A 111 1.63 -16.27 2.69
C PHE A 111 1.36 -14.84 3.16
N THR A 112 2.22 -14.28 4.01
CA THR A 112 2.10 -12.90 4.49
C THR A 112 2.17 -11.91 3.33
N ARG A 113 3.07 -12.17 2.37
CA ARG A 113 3.23 -11.35 1.18
C ARG A 113 1.97 -11.34 0.32
N ILE A 114 1.34 -12.50 0.07
CA ILE A 114 0.08 -12.61 -0.68
C ILE A 114 -1.04 -11.86 0.05
N LYS A 115 -1.18 -12.06 1.36
CA LYS A 115 -2.19 -11.38 2.18
C LYS A 115 -2.06 -9.86 2.06
N LEU A 116 -0.88 -9.31 2.36
CA LEU A 116 -0.63 -7.87 2.26
C LEU A 116 -0.82 -7.36 0.83
N ALA A 117 -0.49 -8.16 -0.19
CA ALA A 117 -0.67 -7.78 -1.58
C ALA A 117 -2.13 -7.64 -1.99
N ARG A 118 -3.02 -8.50 -1.46
CA ARG A 118 -4.47 -8.40 -1.68
C ARG A 118 -5.06 -7.22 -0.92
N ASP A 119 -4.72 -7.10 0.36
CA ASP A 119 -5.26 -6.08 1.26
C ASP A 119 -4.84 -4.66 0.84
N HIS A 120 -3.65 -4.54 0.24
CA HIS A 120 -3.06 -3.26 -0.10
C HIS A 120 -2.74 -3.11 -1.59
N PHE A 121 -3.25 -3.97 -2.46
CA PHE A 121 -3.12 -3.85 -3.92
C PHE A 121 -1.66 -3.69 -4.40
N VAL A 122 -0.80 -4.63 -4.01
CA VAL A 122 0.62 -4.66 -4.40
C VAL A 122 0.84 -5.82 -5.36
N ALA A 123 0.56 -5.61 -6.64
CA ALA A 123 0.51 -6.71 -7.62
C ALA A 123 1.83 -7.49 -7.77
N GLN A 124 2.98 -6.84 -7.56
CA GLN A 124 4.29 -7.53 -7.61
C GLN A 124 4.44 -8.57 -6.50
N TRP A 125 3.86 -8.32 -5.32
CA TRP A 125 3.91 -9.23 -4.19
C TRP A 125 3.02 -10.46 -4.38
N LEU A 126 1.88 -10.31 -5.07
CA LEU A 126 1.08 -11.46 -5.51
C LEU A 126 1.87 -12.38 -6.42
N ARG A 127 2.53 -11.81 -7.44
CA ARG A 127 3.33 -12.58 -8.41
C ARG A 127 4.45 -13.35 -7.74
N THR A 128 5.26 -12.67 -6.93
CA THR A 128 6.38 -13.34 -6.26
C THR A 128 5.92 -14.30 -5.19
N GLY A 129 4.85 -13.98 -4.45
CA GLY A 129 4.27 -14.88 -3.47
C GLY A 129 3.77 -16.19 -4.08
N TYR A 130 3.02 -16.12 -5.19
CA TYR A 130 2.57 -17.33 -5.88
C TYR A 130 3.72 -18.12 -6.50
N ALA A 131 4.70 -17.44 -7.13
CA ALA A 131 5.88 -18.10 -7.66
C ALA A 131 6.66 -18.85 -6.56
N ASP A 132 6.83 -18.23 -5.39
CA ASP A 132 7.50 -18.84 -4.25
C ASP A 132 6.73 -20.09 -3.76
N LEU A 133 5.40 -20.03 -3.66
CA LEU A 133 4.55 -21.17 -3.28
C LEU A 133 4.57 -22.32 -4.31
N VAL A 134 4.68 -22.00 -5.60
CA VAL A 134 4.83 -23.01 -6.66
C VAL A 134 6.18 -23.73 -6.52
N LYS A 135 7.27 -22.98 -6.27
CA LYS A 135 8.62 -23.54 -6.13
C LYS A 135 8.88 -24.22 -4.79
N GLN A 136 8.05 -23.96 -3.78
CA GLN A 136 8.19 -24.53 -2.43
C GLN A 136 8.22 -26.07 -2.50
N VAL A 137 9.31 -26.66 -1.98
CA VAL A 137 9.52 -28.12 -2.00
C VAL A 137 8.41 -28.82 -1.22
N ASN A 138 8.12 -28.33 -0.02
CA ASN A 138 7.08 -28.89 0.83
C ASN A 138 5.68 -28.59 0.26
N THR A 139 4.74 -29.50 0.51
CA THR A 139 3.32 -29.27 0.30
C THR A 139 2.78 -28.31 1.35
N MET A 140 1.74 -27.55 1.02
CA MET A 140 1.08 -26.68 2.00
C MET A 140 0.41 -27.53 3.10
N THR A 141 0.46 -27.06 4.33
CA THR A 141 -0.37 -27.60 5.42
C THR A 141 -1.82 -27.17 5.25
N VAL A 142 -2.75 -27.81 5.99
CA VAL A 142 -4.17 -27.43 5.97
C VAL A 142 -4.33 -25.97 6.42
N ASP A 143 -3.66 -25.55 7.50
CA ASP A 143 -3.71 -24.17 7.99
C ASP A 143 -3.19 -23.16 6.95
N GLU A 144 -2.14 -23.52 6.21
CA GLU A 144 -1.60 -22.71 5.13
C GLU A 144 -2.59 -22.58 3.96
N VAL A 145 -3.24 -23.68 3.58
CA VAL A 145 -4.30 -23.71 2.56
C VAL A 145 -5.48 -22.83 2.96
N GLU A 146 -5.90 -22.89 4.22
CA GLU A 146 -6.95 -22.02 4.76
C GLU A 146 -6.54 -20.56 4.74
N SER A 147 -5.29 -20.26 5.14
CA SER A 147 -4.79 -18.88 5.20
C SER A 147 -4.72 -18.20 3.83
N VAL A 148 -4.33 -18.94 2.78
CA VAL A 148 -4.23 -18.41 1.42
C VAL A 148 -5.57 -18.48 0.66
N GLY A 149 -6.46 -19.35 1.12
CA GLY A 149 -7.75 -19.68 0.52
C GLY A 149 -7.68 -20.91 -0.37
N TYR A 150 -8.63 -21.83 -0.16
CA TYR A 150 -8.74 -23.11 -0.87
C TYR A 150 -8.63 -23.00 -2.39
N LEU A 151 -9.33 -22.05 -3.01
CA LEU A 151 -9.29 -21.86 -4.46
C LEU A 151 -7.88 -21.47 -4.95
N THR A 152 -7.19 -20.61 -4.20
CA THR A 152 -5.81 -20.20 -4.54
C THR A 152 -4.85 -21.37 -4.38
N ALA A 153 -4.97 -22.15 -3.30
CA ALA A 153 -4.16 -23.33 -3.09
C ALA A 153 -4.35 -24.37 -4.22
N ILE A 154 -5.59 -24.65 -4.62
CA ILE A 154 -5.90 -25.56 -5.74
C ILE A 154 -5.22 -25.09 -7.04
N ARG A 155 -5.30 -23.79 -7.35
CA ARG A 155 -4.65 -23.23 -8.54
C ARG A 155 -3.12 -23.35 -8.46
N ILE A 156 -2.52 -23.12 -7.29
CA ILE A 156 -1.08 -23.32 -7.09
C ILE A 156 -0.71 -24.80 -7.31
N PHE A 157 -1.48 -25.74 -6.75
CA PHE A 157 -1.24 -27.17 -6.96
C PHE A 157 -1.38 -27.57 -8.42
N ARG A 158 -2.35 -27.02 -9.15
CA ARG A 158 -2.52 -27.23 -10.58
C ARG A 158 -1.30 -26.76 -11.38
N VAL A 159 -0.79 -25.56 -11.09
CA VAL A 159 0.45 -25.06 -11.73
C VAL A 159 1.61 -26.00 -11.45
N ARG A 160 1.78 -26.43 -10.19
CA ARG A 160 2.83 -27.40 -9.82
C ARG A 160 2.70 -28.71 -10.60
N GLU A 161 1.49 -29.27 -10.68
CA GLU A 161 1.21 -30.52 -11.37
C GLU A 161 1.55 -30.43 -12.87
N GLU A 162 1.13 -29.37 -13.55
CA GLU A 162 1.42 -29.18 -14.97
C GLU A 162 2.91 -29.00 -15.25
N MET A 163 3.62 -28.26 -14.39
CA MET A 163 5.07 -28.12 -14.48
C MET A 163 5.80 -29.45 -14.25
N ILE A 164 5.35 -30.27 -13.30
CA ILE A 164 5.87 -31.63 -13.06
C ILE A 164 5.66 -32.50 -14.31
N LYS A 165 4.45 -32.54 -14.87
CA LYS A 165 4.15 -33.29 -16.10
C LYS A 165 5.08 -32.88 -17.24
N LYS A 166 5.27 -31.58 -17.43
CA LYS A 166 6.18 -31.05 -18.46
C LYS A 166 7.62 -31.52 -18.24
N HIS A 167 8.13 -31.44 -17.01
CA HIS A 167 9.48 -31.89 -16.66
C HIS A 167 9.68 -33.38 -17.00
N TRP A 168 8.76 -34.26 -16.59
CA TRP A 168 8.87 -35.71 -16.84
C TRP A 168 8.55 -36.13 -18.28
N SER A 169 7.89 -35.27 -19.06
CA SER A 169 7.63 -35.50 -20.49
C SER A 169 8.83 -35.13 -21.37
N ALA A 170 9.64 -34.16 -20.95
CA ALA A 170 10.90 -33.86 -21.59
C ALA A 170 11.91 -34.96 -21.22
N SER A 171 12.73 -35.41 -22.17
CA SER A 171 13.66 -36.55 -22.02
C SER A 171 14.71 -36.43 -20.89
N SER A 172 14.64 -35.42 -20.02
CA SER A 172 15.47 -35.24 -18.82
C SER A 172 14.79 -35.88 -17.62
N ARG A 173 15.08 -37.17 -17.41
CA ARG A 173 14.66 -37.93 -16.22
C ARG A 173 15.67 -37.76 -15.10
N ASP A 174 15.90 -36.54 -14.63
CA ASP A 174 16.73 -36.35 -13.44
C ASP A 174 15.90 -36.71 -12.19
N PRO A 175 16.15 -37.85 -11.53
CA PRO A 175 15.37 -38.28 -10.38
C PRO A 175 15.62 -37.40 -9.14
N SER A 176 16.67 -36.58 -9.16
CA SER A 176 17.01 -35.63 -8.09
C SER A 176 16.36 -34.26 -8.27
N PHE A 177 15.57 -34.08 -9.34
CA PHE A 177 14.96 -32.80 -9.66
C PHE A 177 13.99 -32.32 -8.56
N SER A 178 14.21 -31.11 -8.09
CA SER A 178 13.41 -30.43 -7.06
C SER A 178 12.67 -29.22 -7.64
N THR A 179 11.45 -28.94 -7.15
CA THR A 179 10.66 -27.77 -7.54
C THR A 179 11.39 -26.44 -7.32
N SER A 180 12.33 -26.40 -6.36
CA SER A 180 13.16 -25.22 -6.11
C SER A 180 14.08 -24.85 -7.28
N GLN A 181 14.40 -25.83 -8.14
CA GLN A 181 15.27 -25.68 -9.30
C GLN A 181 14.52 -25.21 -10.55
N TRP A 182 13.19 -25.08 -10.51
CA TRP A 182 12.44 -24.52 -11.63
C TRP A 182 12.92 -23.12 -12.01
N ASP A 183 12.98 -22.87 -13.31
CA ASP A 183 13.31 -21.56 -13.87
C ASP A 183 12.30 -20.51 -13.41
N ASN A 184 12.79 -19.38 -12.93
CA ASN A 184 11.94 -18.34 -12.35
C ASN A 184 10.99 -17.72 -13.38
N GLU A 185 11.44 -17.58 -14.63
CA GLU A 185 10.64 -16.98 -15.69
C GLU A 185 9.55 -17.93 -16.18
N GLU A 186 9.86 -19.23 -16.26
CA GLU A 186 8.87 -20.26 -16.55
C GLU A 186 7.78 -20.34 -15.48
N VAL A 187 8.16 -20.37 -14.20
CA VAL A 187 7.22 -20.34 -13.07
C VAL A 187 6.36 -19.09 -13.13
N ARG A 188 6.96 -17.91 -13.35
CA ARG A 188 6.25 -16.64 -13.43
C ARG A 188 5.20 -16.67 -14.54
N LYS A 189 5.54 -17.16 -15.73
CA LYS A 189 4.59 -17.30 -16.85
C LYS A 189 3.45 -18.26 -16.52
N ALA A 190 3.75 -19.40 -15.90
CA ALA A 190 2.73 -20.37 -15.52
C ALA A 190 1.75 -19.81 -14.47
N VAL A 191 2.28 -19.11 -13.46
CA VAL A 191 1.49 -18.38 -12.46
C VAL A 191 0.62 -17.30 -13.10
N GLU A 192 1.20 -16.45 -13.95
CA GLU A 192 0.42 -15.40 -14.62
C GLU A 192 -0.68 -15.98 -15.52
N GLY A 193 -0.44 -17.13 -16.15
CA GLY A 193 -1.44 -17.85 -16.94
C GLY A 193 -2.59 -18.42 -16.12
N GLU A 194 -2.34 -18.96 -14.92
CA GLU A 194 -3.42 -19.49 -14.05
C GLU A 194 -4.17 -18.37 -13.31
N PHE A 195 -3.49 -17.27 -12.98
CA PHE A 195 -4.03 -16.18 -12.15
C PHE A 195 -4.36 -14.90 -12.94
N VAL A 196 -4.55 -14.97 -14.26
CA VAL A 196 -4.75 -13.80 -15.15
C VAL A 196 -5.74 -12.78 -14.58
N GLY A 197 -6.93 -13.23 -14.15
CA GLY A 197 -7.98 -12.35 -13.65
C GLY A 197 -7.54 -11.56 -12.41
N GLU A 198 -6.96 -12.25 -11.41
CA GLU A 198 -6.48 -11.61 -10.19
C GLU A 198 -5.30 -10.66 -10.47
N MET A 199 -4.40 -11.03 -11.41
CA MET A 199 -3.27 -10.19 -11.80
C MET A 199 -3.71 -8.90 -12.49
N VAL A 200 -4.64 -9.01 -13.43
CA VAL A 200 -5.21 -7.84 -14.15
C VAL A 200 -5.90 -6.89 -13.16
N ASP A 201 -6.67 -7.42 -12.22
CA ASP A 201 -7.36 -6.61 -11.23
C ASP A 201 -6.38 -5.95 -10.25
N ALA A 202 -5.36 -6.68 -9.81
CA ALA A 202 -4.32 -6.15 -8.95
C ALA A 202 -3.55 -5.01 -9.65
N ASP A 203 -3.15 -5.19 -10.91
CA ASP A 203 -2.43 -4.17 -11.68
C ASP A 203 -3.26 -2.90 -11.89
N LYS A 204 -4.55 -3.04 -12.23
CA LYS A 204 -5.48 -1.90 -12.37
C LYS A 204 -5.58 -1.10 -11.06
N ARG A 205 -5.71 -1.79 -9.93
CA ARG A 205 -5.77 -1.15 -8.61
C ARG A 205 -4.44 -0.50 -8.25
N THR A 206 -3.31 -1.18 -8.45
CA THR A 206 -1.97 -0.60 -8.24
C THR A 206 -1.76 0.65 -9.11
N ALA A 207 -2.20 0.64 -10.36
CA ALA A 207 -2.09 1.78 -11.27
C ALA A 207 -2.87 3.01 -10.81
N THR A 208 -4.00 2.82 -10.13
CA THR A 208 -4.81 3.92 -9.57
C THR A 208 -3.98 4.77 -8.59
N TYR A 209 -3.12 4.12 -7.78
CA TYR A 209 -2.22 4.82 -6.86
C TYR A 209 -1.05 5.52 -7.57
N LYS A 210 -0.64 5.04 -8.75
CA LYS A 210 0.39 5.71 -9.57
C LYS A 210 -0.16 6.95 -10.28
N ILE A 211 -1.40 6.91 -10.76
CA ILE A 211 -2.05 8.04 -11.45
C ILE A 211 -2.17 9.26 -10.51
N ASP A 212 -2.49 9.03 -9.24
CA ASP A 212 -2.58 10.11 -8.24
C ASP A 212 -1.21 10.75 -7.93
N GLN A 213 -0.07 10.06 -8.19
CA GLN A 213 1.28 10.64 -8.06
C GLN A 213 1.64 11.56 -9.23
N ILE A 214 1.03 11.38 -10.42
CA ILE A 214 1.41 12.06 -11.67
C ILE A 214 0.65 13.38 -11.88
N LYS A 215 -0.32 13.74 -11.02
CA LYS A 215 -0.93 15.08 -11.09
C LYS A 215 -0.10 16.07 -10.26
N PRO A 216 0.90 16.78 -10.83
CA PRO A 216 1.57 17.83 -10.10
C PRO A 216 0.55 18.88 -9.71
N ASN A 217 0.73 19.40 -8.50
CA ASN A 217 -0.01 20.50 -7.94
C ASN A 217 0.23 21.75 -8.82
N ARG A 218 -0.57 21.94 -9.89
CA ARG A 218 -0.48 23.13 -10.74
C ARG A 218 -1.23 24.24 -10.01
N PRO A 219 -0.57 25.27 -9.46
CA PRO A 219 -1.29 26.41 -8.94
C PRO A 219 -2.06 27.06 -10.10
N LYS A 220 -3.37 27.20 -9.95
CA LYS A 220 -4.19 28.05 -10.83
C LYS A 220 -3.79 29.49 -10.57
N ASN A 221 -2.80 30.01 -11.29
CA ASN A 221 -2.58 31.45 -11.31
C ASN A 221 -3.69 32.07 -12.16
N ALA A 222 -4.66 32.66 -11.47
CA ALA A 222 -5.73 33.45 -12.02
C ALA A 222 -5.12 34.65 -12.77
N GLY A 223 -5.44 34.74 -14.06
CA GLY A 223 -5.30 35.99 -14.78
C GLY A 223 -6.27 37.01 -14.20
N LYS A 224 -5.75 38.14 -13.70
CA LYS A 224 -6.45 39.43 -13.77
C LYS A 224 -5.44 40.51 -14.13
N ARG A 225 -5.80 41.26 -15.17
CA ARG A 225 -5.08 42.39 -15.76
C ARG A 225 -5.25 43.66 -14.92
N GLY A 226 -4.15 44.41 -14.76
CA GLY A 226 -4.05 45.88 -14.75
C GLY A 226 -4.36 46.64 -13.45
N PRO A 227 -3.94 47.94 -13.32
CA PRO A 227 -3.21 48.78 -14.28
C PRO A 227 -1.87 49.37 -13.75
N LYS A 228 -0.98 49.82 -14.66
CA LYS A 228 0.09 50.81 -14.37
C LYS A 228 -0.56 52.19 -14.18
N PRO A 229 -0.11 53.05 -13.25
CA PRO A 229 0.94 54.07 -13.52
C PRO A 229 1.80 54.32 -12.25
N GLY A 230 2.85 55.15 -12.16
CA GLY A 230 3.49 56.18 -12.98
C GLY A 230 4.64 56.77 -12.15
N PHE A 231 5.63 57.35 -12.82
CA PHE A 231 6.77 58.05 -12.22
C PHE A 231 6.33 59.18 -11.25
N ILE A 232 6.96 59.29 -10.08
CA ILE A 232 7.13 60.57 -9.37
C ILE A 232 8.52 60.61 -8.73
N SER A 233 9.25 61.67 -9.09
CA SER A 233 10.57 62.08 -8.62
C SER A 233 10.63 62.38 -7.12
N ARG A 234 11.81 62.18 -6.54
CA ARG A 234 12.18 62.59 -5.18
C ARG A 234 12.56 64.09 -5.15
N PRO A 235 12.10 64.88 -4.17
CA PRO A 235 12.79 66.09 -3.78
C PRO A 235 13.51 65.91 -2.44
N GLU A 236 14.70 66.52 -2.43
CA GLU A 236 15.68 66.86 -1.36
C GLU A 236 16.20 65.72 -0.46
#